data_AF-A0A7G2JWM2-F1
#
_entry.id   AF-A0A7G2JWM2-F1
#
_cell.length_a   1.000
_cell.length_b   1.000
_cell.length_c   1.000
_cell.angle_alpha   90.00
_cell.angle_beta   90.00
_cell.angle_gamma   90.00
#
_symmetry.space_group_name_H-M   'P 1'
#
loop_
_entity.id
_entity.type
_entity.pdbx_description
1 polymer ?
#
loop_
_entity_poly.entity_id
_entity_poly.type
_entity_poly.pdbx_seq_one_letter_code
_entity_poly.pdbx_strand_id
1 'polypeptide(L)'
;MSEENIKLLKKVGLKITEPRLTILALMQNHKNEHFSAEDVYKISSDVPNNLCGADENRQAAEIPLNALKLVGVVISKDKAFALLQDQALQVYSVLEGVDVAQEGYIVEKINQNNVQFMRKLGDQCDGSEWKKLSF
;
A
#
# COMPACT_ATOMS: atom_id res chain seq x y z
N MET A 1 21.97 12.55 -8.22
CA MET A 1 22.58 12.40 -6.88
C MET A 1 23.66 13.46 -6.73
N SER A 2 23.54 14.42 -5.81
CA SER A 2 24.49 15.54 -5.71
C SER A 2 25.84 15.08 -5.13
N GLU A 3 26.94 15.35 -5.82
CA GLU A 3 28.30 15.05 -5.34
C GLU A 3 28.61 15.71 -3.98
N GLU A 4 27.90 16.81 -3.68
CA GLU A 4 27.95 17.52 -2.41
C GLU A 4 27.49 16.63 -1.24
N ASN A 5 26.40 15.86 -1.40
CA ASN A 5 25.89 14.98 -0.35
C ASN A 5 26.84 13.81 -0.07
N ILE A 6 27.54 13.32 -1.09
CA ILE A 6 28.58 12.30 -0.96
C ILE A 6 29.76 12.85 -0.15
N LYS A 7 30.18 14.10 -0.39
CA LYS A 7 31.26 14.76 0.38
C LYS A 7 30.86 14.98 1.83
N LEU A 8 29.63 15.40 2.09
CA LEU A 8 29.10 15.62 3.44
C LEU A 8 29.08 14.31 4.25
N LEU A 9 28.56 13.22 3.69
CA LEU A 9 28.54 11.91 4.36
C LEU A 9 29.95 11.39 4.66
N LYS A 10 30.89 11.52 3.71
CA LYS A 10 32.31 11.16 3.92
C LYS A 10 32.94 11.96 5.04
N LYS A 11 32.69 13.27 5.09
CA LYS A 11 33.27 14.18 6.10
C LYS A 11 32.88 13.78 7.52
N VAL A 12 31.66 13.28 7.71
CA VAL A 12 31.16 12.84 9.03
C VAL A 12 31.39 11.35 9.30
N GLY A 13 32.14 10.64 8.44
CA GLY A 13 32.49 9.23 8.62
C GLY A 13 31.34 8.25 8.34
N LEU A 14 30.25 8.69 7.71
CA LEU A 14 29.14 7.82 7.35
C LEU A 14 29.42 7.10 6.03
N LYS A 15 29.26 5.76 6.05
CA LYS A 15 29.28 4.95 4.82
C LYS A 15 28.23 5.48 3.84
N ILE A 16 28.65 5.68 2.60
CA ILE A 16 27.79 6.16 1.53
C ILE A 16 26.92 4.98 1.07
N THR A 17 25.62 5.11 1.28
CA THR A 17 24.60 4.20 0.77
C THR A 17 23.49 5.02 0.15
N GLU A 18 22.76 4.43 -0.80
CA GLU A 18 21.63 5.07 -1.45
C GLU A 18 20.57 5.55 -0.45
N PRO A 19 20.10 4.72 0.53
CA PRO A 19 19.16 5.19 1.55
C PRO A 19 19.65 6.42 2.34
N ARG A 20 20.95 6.49 2.67
CA ARG A 20 21.51 7.62 3.42
C ARG A 20 21.58 8.90 2.61
N LEU A 21 21.81 8.78 1.30
CA LEU A 21 21.81 9.92 0.40
C LEU A 21 20.38 10.44 0.18
N THR A 22 19.41 9.54 0.08
CA THR A 22 17.97 9.89 -0.01
C THR A 22 17.50 10.60 1.24
N ILE A 23 17.78 10.06 2.43
CA ILE A 23 17.40 10.70 3.71
C ILE A 23 18.09 12.07 3.87
N LEU A 24 19.38 12.18 3.54
CA LEU A 24 20.10 13.45 3.63
C LEU A 24 19.50 14.52 2.70
N ALA A 25 19.15 14.15 1.47
CA ALA A 25 18.51 15.05 0.52
C ALA A 25 17.12 15.50 1.00
N LEU A 26 16.33 14.56 1.55
CA LEU A 26 15.02 14.82 2.14
C LEU A 26 15.12 15.84 3.29
N MET A 27 16.02 15.61 4.25
CA MET A 27 16.22 16.53 5.37
C MET A 27 16.71 17.93 4.93
N GLN A 28 17.53 18.00 3.87
CA GLN A 28 18.00 19.28 3.32
C GLN A 28 16.90 20.07 2.62
N ASN A 29 15.88 19.40 2.06
CA ASN A 29 14.73 20.06 1.46
C ASN A 29 13.77 20.61 2.53
N HIS A 30 13.80 20.05 3.74
CA HIS A 30 12.89 20.39 4.83
C HIS A 30 13.59 20.97 6.07
N LYS A 31 14.40 22.02 5.87
CA LYS A 31 15.31 22.56 6.92
C LYS A 31 14.63 23.08 8.20
N ASN A 32 13.34 23.41 8.14
CA ASN A 32 12.61 24.05 9.24
C ASN A 32 11.49 23.16 9.81
N GLU A 33 11.43 21.90 9.39
CA GLU A 33 10.40 20.95 9.82
C GLU A 33 11.05 19.86 10.67
N HIS A 34 10.38 19.50 11.77
CA HIS A 34 10.76 18.33 12.55
C HIS A 34 10.12 17.11 11.92
N PHE A 35 10.95 16.10 11.60
CA PHE A 35 10.48 14.81 11.12
C PHE A 35 10.61 13.77 12.21
N SER A 36 9.55 13.01 12.45
CA SER A 36 9.66 11.71 13.09
C SER A 36 10.31 10.71 12.13
N ALA A 37 10.80 9.58 12.65
CA ALA A 37 11.32 8.52 11.79
C ALA A 37 10.21 8.02 10.84
N GLU A 38 8.98 7.95 11.34
CA GLU A 38 7.79 7.56 10.59
C GLU A 38 7.52 8.52 9.41
N ASP A 39 7.71 9.82 9.59
CA ASP A 39 7.50 10.80 8.51
C ASP A 39 8.55 10.66 7.40
N VAL A 40 9.80 10.36 7.75
CA VAL A 40 10.87 10.12 6.77
C VAL A 40 10.54 8.90 5.90
N TYR A 41 10.00 7.82 6.49
CA TYR A 41 9.59 6.63 5.73
C TYR A 41 8.46 6.93 4.75
N LYS A 42 7.46 7.73 5.16
CA LYS A 42 6.35 8.13 4.28
C LYS A 42 6.80 8.96 3.09
N ILE A 43 7.69 9.93 3.32
CA ILE A 43 8.15 10.88 2.28
C ILE A 43 9.15 10.24 1.31
N SER A 44 9.95 9.27 1.78
CA SER A 44 10.98 8.60 0.95
C SER A 44 10.45 7.45 0.10
N SER A 45 9.19 7.06 0.29
CA SER A 45 8.52 6.10 -0.56
C SER A 45 8.02 6.85 -1.80
N ASP A 46 8.69 6.68 -2.95
CA ASP A 46 8.30 7.23 -4.27
C ASP A 46 7.01 6.56 -4.79
N VAL A 47 5.93 6.74 -4.03
CA VAL A 47 4.59 6.34 -4.39
C VAL A 47 3.94 7.58 -4.98
N PRO A 48 3.37 7.53 -6.19
CA PRO A 48 2.49 8.59 -6.63
C PRO A 48 1.44 8.80 -5.53
N ASN A 49 1.49 9.95 -4.85
CA ASN A 49 0.44 10.38 -3.95
C ASN A 49 -0.85 10.55 -4.76
N ASN A 50 -1.52 9.46 -5.12
CA ASN A 50 -2.97 9.52 -5.13
C ASN A 50 -3.31 9.67 -3.65
N LEU A 51 -3.94 10.78 -3.29
CA LEU A 51 -4.28 11.11 -1.89
C LEU A 51 -5.18 10.03 -1.22
N CYS A 52 -5.56 8.99 -1.95
CA CYS A 52 -6.32 7.85 -1.49
C CYS A 52 -5.55 6.54 -1.75
N GLY A 53 -4.84 6.01 -0.75
CA GLY A 53 -4.63 4.56 -0.64
C GLY A 53 -3.31 4.06 -0.05
N ALA A 54 -3.42 3.45 1.12
CA ALA A 54 -2.50 2.53 1.79
C ALA A 54 -1.57 1.74 0.85
N ASP A 55 -0.25 1.84 1.08
CA ASP A 55 0.74 1.38 0.10
C ASP A 55 1.68 0.26 0.55
N GLU A 56 1.49 -0.34 1.72
CA GLU A 56 2.47 -1.34 2.20
C GLU A 56 1.92 -2.76 2.49
N ASN A 57 0.66 -3.07 2.21
CA ASN A 57 0.11 -4.43 2.44
C ASN A 57 -0.84 -4.95 1.33
N ARG A 58 -0.70 -4.47 0.09
CA ARG A 58 -1.60 -4.84 -1.02
C ARG A 58 -1.43 -6.29 -1.46
N GLN A 59 -2.48 -7.10 -1.32
CA GLN A 59 -2.52 -8.45 -1.87
C GLN A 59 -3.06 -8.45 -3.30
N ALA A 60 -2.49 -9.29 -4.19
CA ALA A 60 -2.81 -9.29 -5.62
C ALA A 60 -2.68 -7.88 -6.25
N ALA A 61 -1.67 -7.11 -5.84
CA ALA A 61 -1.50 -5.69 -6.18
C ALA A 61 -1.35 -5.39 -7.69
N GLU A 62 -1.06 -6.40 -8.50
CA GLU A 62 -0.92 -6.25 -9.97
C GLU A 62 -2.13 -6.79 -10.73
N ILE A 63 -3.13 -7.34 -10.03
CA ILE A 63 -4.30 -7.97 -10.64
C ILE A 63 -5.51 -7.06 -10.48
N PRO A 64 -6.24 -6.71 -11.54
CA PRO A 64 -7.44 -5.88 -11.40
C PRO A 64 -8.55 -6.67 -10.70
N LEU A 65 -9.37 -6.01 -9.88
CA LEU A 65 -10.37 -6.69 -9.05
C LEU A 65 -11.38 -7.48 -9.89
N ASN A 66 -11.67 -7.03 -11.11
CA ASN A 66 -12.57 -7.73 -12.03
C ASN A 66 -11.99 -9.04 -12.62
N ALA A 67 -10.67 -9.25 -12.53
CA ALA A 67 -10.01 -10.49 -12.93
C ALA A 67 -9.88 -11.49 -11.77
N LEU A 68 -10.19 -11.08 -10.53
CA LEU A 68 -10.22 -11.93 -9.36
C LEU A 68 -11.61 -12.56 -9.20
N LYS A 69 -11.64 -13.83 -8.80
CA LYS A 69 -12.85 -14.58 -8.46
C LYS A 69 -12.84 -14.98 -7.00
N LEU A 70 -13.98 -14.86 -6.32
CA LEU A 70 -14.15 -15.41 -4.98
C LEU A 70 -14.30 -16.93 -5.08
N VAL A 71 -13.36 -17.68 -4.53
CA VAL A 71 -13.37 -19.16 -4.58
C VAL A 71 -13.60 -19.80 -3.22
N GLY A 72 -13.48 -19.04 -2.13
CA GLY A 72 -13.75 -19.54 -0.79
C GLY A 72 -13.85 -18.43 0.25
N VAL A 73 -14.53 -18.73 1.35
CA VAL A 73 -14.52 -17.92 2.57
C VAL A 73 -14.33 -18.85 3.75
N VAL A 74 -13.44 -18.48 4.67
CA VAL A 74 -13.23 -19.20 5.93
C VAL A 74 -13.56 -18.26 7.07
N ILE A 75 -14.58 -18.61 7.85
CA ILE A 75 -15.06 -17.83 8.99
C ILE A 75 -14.85 -18.63 10.28
N SER A 76 -14.04 -18.07 11.17
CA SER A 76 -13.86 -18.51 12.55
C SER A 76 -14.50 -17.50 13.50
N LYS A 77 -14.58 -17.82 14.80
CA LYS A 77 -15.19 -16.93 15.81
C LYS A 77 -14.61 -15.51 15.80
N ASP A 78 -13.29 -15.40 15.67
CA ASP A 78 -12.58 -14.12 15.82
C ASP A 78 -11.97 -13.60 14.51
N LYS A 79 -12.04 -14.38 13.43
CA LYS A 79 -11.37 -14.06 12.15
C LYS A 79 -12.15 -14.59 10.96
N ALA A 80 -12.25 -13.78 9.92
CA ALA A 80 -12.71 -14.18 8.61
C ALA A 80 -11.65 -13.85 7.57
N PHE A 81 -11.43 -14.76 6.62
CA PHE A 81 -10.61 -14.50 5.43
C PHE A 81 -11.28 -15.07 4.20
N ALA A 82 -11.03 -14.44 3.05
CA ALA A 82 -11.53 -14.88 1.76
C ALA A 82 -10.39 -15.37 0.88
N LEU A 83 -10.71 -16.29 -0.01
CA LEU A 83 -9.79 -16.84 -1.00
C LEU A 83 -10.19 -16.27 -2.37
N LEU A 84 -9.28 -15.50 -2.96
CA LEU A 84 -9.44 -14.93 -4.29
C LEU A 84 -8.55 -15.71 -5.26
N GLN A 85 -9.05 -16.02 -6.45
CA GLN A 85 -8.28 -16.69 -7.50
C GLN A 85 -8.18 -15.80 -8.74
N ASP A 86 -6.99 -15.74 -9.34
CA ASP A 86 -6.78 -15.05 -10.62
C ASP A 86 -6.98 -15.97 -11.85
N GLN A 87 -6.67 -15.44 -13.03
CA GLN A 87 -6.75 -16.17 -14.29
C GLN A 87 -5.65 -17.24 -14.45
N ALA A 88 -4.53 -17.10 -13.74
CA ALA A 88 -3.42 -18.06 -13.71
C ALA A 88 -3.62 -19.15 -12.64
N LEU A 89 -4.81 -19.22 -12.02
CA LEU A 89 -5.18 -20.13 -10.94
C LEU A 89 -4.39 -19.89 -9.64
N GLN A 90 -3.69 -18.76 -9.49
CA GLN A 90 -3.06 -18.38 -8.23
C GLN A 90 -4.12 -17.96 -7.22
N VAL A 91 -3.94 -18.37 -5.97
CA VAL A 91 -4.89 -18.10 -4.87
C VAL A 91 -4.26 -17.14 -3.86
N TYR A 92 -5.02 -16.12 -3.49
CA TYR A 92 -4.67 -15.08 -2.52
C TYR A 92 -5.61 -15.15 -1.31
N SER A 93 -5.08 -15.00 -0.10
CA SER A 93 -5.84 -15.06 1.15
C SER A 93 -6.00 -13.68 1.79
N VAL A 94 -7.16 -13.05 1.58
CA VAL A 94 -7.41 -11.66 1.99
C VAL A 94 -8.19 -11.58 3.30
N LEU A 95 -7.86 -10.59 4.14
CA LEU A 95 -8.51 -10.33 5.44
C LEU A 95 -9.33 -9.03 5.37
N GLU A 96 -10.33 -8.88 6.24
CA GLU A 96 -10.99 -7.58 6.44
C GLU A 96 -9.94 -6.50 6.82
N GLY A 97 -10.05 -5.33 6.21
CA GLY A 97 -9.15 -4.19 6.42
C GLY A 97 -7.88 -4.20 5.56
N VAL A 98 -7.65 -5.21 4.73
CA VAL A 98 -6.47 -5.31 3.86
C VAL A 98 -6.77 -4.76 2.46
N ASP A 99 -5.78 -4.10 1.87
CA ASP A 99 -5.82 -3.64 0.49
C ASP A 99 -5.61 -4.79 -0.51
N VAL A 100 -6.34 -4.75 -1.61
CA VAL A 100 -6.43 -5.80 -2.61
C VAL A 100 -6.57 -5.18 -4.00
N ALA A 101 -6.03 -5.87 -4.99
CA ALA A 101 -6.12 -5.55 -6.41
C ALA A 101 -5.34 -4.27 -6.82
N GLN A 102 -5.12 -4.15 -8.12
CA GLN A 102 -4.40 -3.04 -8.74
C GLN A 102 -5.04 -1.67 -8.44
N GLU A 103 -6.35 -1.64 -8.29
CA GLU A 103 -7.09 -0.41 -8.02
C GLU A 103 -7.04 0.05 -6.55
N GLY A 104 -6.43 -0.73 -5.64
CA GLY A 104 -6.34 -0.38 -4.22
C GLY A 104 -7.68 -0.47 -3.47
N TYR A 105 -8.43 -1.55 -3.68
CA TYR A 105 -9.66 -1.80 -2.92
C TYR A 105 -9.34 -2.34 -1.53
N ILE A 106 -9.98 -1.81 -0.50
CA ILE A 106 -9.93 -2.37 0.85
C ILE A 106 -11.05 -3.41 0.99
N VAL A 107 -10.73 -4.57 1.57
CA VAL A 107 -11.75 -5.55 1.98
C VAL A 107 -12.51 -4.99 3.17
N GLU A 108 -13.76 -4.56 2.96
CA GLU A 108 -14.58 -3.99 4.03
C GLU A 108 -15.24 -5.09 4.86
N LYS A 109 -15.88 -6.05 4.19
CA LYS A 109 -16.68 -7.08 4.86
C LYS A 109 -16.57 -8.43 4.18
N ILE A 110 -16.34 -9.46 4.98
CA ILE A 110 -16.34 -10.86 4.54
C ILE A 110 -17.59 -11.54 5.11
N ASN A 111 -18.49 -11.95 4.21
CA ASN A 111 -19.69 -12.70 4.52
C ASN A 111 -19.60 -14.12 3.98
N GLN A 112 -20.53 -14.99 4.39
CA GLN A 112 -20.53 -16.39 3.95
C GLN A 112 -20.52 -16.55 2.44
N ASN A 113 -21.28 -15.73 1.69
CA ASN A 113 -21.48 -15.89 0.25
C ASN A 113 -20.85 -14.78 -0.61
N ASN A 114 -20.27 -13.76 0.04
CA ASN A 114 -19.74 -12.61 -0.68
C ASN A 114 -18.71 -11.83 0.13
N VAL A 115 -17.89 -11.08 -0.57
CA VAL A 115 -16.92 -10.14 -0.01
C VAL A 115 -17.18 -8.76 -0.59
N GLN A 116 -17.27 -7.77 0.29
CA GLN A 116 -17.46 -6.36 -0.05
C GLN A 116 -16.12 -5.64 -0.02
N PHE A 117 -15.92 -4.82 -1.04
CA PHE A 117 -14.71 -4.07 -1.30
C PHE A 117 -15.06 -2.59 -1.43
N MET A 118 -14.25 -1.72 -0.85
CA MET A 118 -14.41 -0.28 -0.97
C MET A 118 -13.10 0.34 -1.45
N ARG A 119 -13.17 1.28 -2.39
CA ARG A 119 -12.07 2.20 -2.66
C ARG A 119 -12.54 3.65 -2.55
N LYS A 120 -11.65 4.51 -2.06
CA LYS A 120 -11.87 5.96 -2.11
C LYS A 120 -11.45 6.48 -3.49
N LEU A 121 -12.22 7.45 -3.99
CA LEU A 121 -12.02 8.05 -5.32
C LEU A 121 -11.82 9.56 -5.18
N GLY A 122 -11.12 10.14 -6.16
CA GLY A 122 -10.89 11.58 -6.27
C GLY A 122 -9.64 12.05 -5.52
N ASP A 123 -9.11 13.21 -5.92
CA ASP A 123 -7.90 13.79 -5.34
C ASP A 123 -8.10 14.24 -3.87
N GLN A 124 -9.34 14.32 -3.38
CA GLN A 124 -9.69 14.67 -2.00
C GLN A 124 -10.35 13.52 -1.22
N CYS A 125 -10.40 12.30 -1.78
CA CYS A 125 -11.08 11.13 -1.20
C CYS A 125 -12.56 11.37 -0.82
N ASP A 126 -13.22 12.24 -1.56
CA ASP A 126 -14.63 12.61 -1.39
C ASP A 126 -15.58 11.54 -1.97
N GLY A 127 -15.12 10.83 -3.00
CA GLY A 127 -15.81 9.71 -3.61
C GLY A 127 -15.56 8.37 -2.90
N SER A 128 -16.51 7.45 -2.98
CA SER A 128 -16.32 6.04 -2.60
C SER A 128 -16.98 5.14 -3.63
N GLU A 129 -16.25 4.12 -4.07
CA GLU A 129 -16.77 3.06 -4.92
C GLU A 129 -16.80 1.75 -4.16
N TRP A 130 -17.90 1.03 -4.35
CA TRP A 130 -18.18 -0.24 -3.72
C TRP A 130 -18.24 -1.33 -4.77
N LYS A 131 -17.57 -2.44 -4.51
CA LYS A 131 -17.66 -3.66 -5.32
C LYS A 131 -17.94 -4.86 -4.43
N LYS A 132 -18.54 -5.87 -5.04
CA LYS A 132 -18.91 -7.11 -4.38
C LYS A 132 -18.49 -8.28 -5.25
N LEU A 133 -17.72 -9.21 -4.70
CA LEU A 133 -17.50 -10.52 -5.30
C LEU A 133 -18.36 -11.54 -4.56
N SER A 134 -18.97 -12.44 -5.31
CA SER A 134 -19.78 -13.55 -4.78
C SER A 134 -19.32 -14.85 -5.44
N PHE A 135 -19.73 -15.98 -4.88
CA PHE A 135 -19.56 -17.29 -5.52
C PHE A 135 -20.32 -17.38 -6.84
#